data_AF-A0A2D6RJH6-F1
#
_entry.id   AF-A0A2D6RJH6-F1
#
_cell.length_a   1.000
_cell.length_b   1.000
_cell.length_c   1.000
_cell.angle_alpha   90.00
_cell.angle_beta   90.00
_cell.angle_gamma   90.00
#
_symmetry.space_group_name_H-M   'P 1'
#
loop_
_entity.id
_entity.type
_entity.pdbx_description
1 polymer ?
#
loop_
_entity_poly.entity_id
_entity_poly.type
_entity_poly.pdbx_seq_one_letter_code
_entity_poly.pdbx_strand_id
1 'polypeptide(L)'
;MQQQQMEMEQGKPNYQSKEIYSQAPSQQLDGTQLHYLLDSGDMLSEVESYLRGVRYNPMKGEVMQLGDPLMNEKGINKVMRDLRLHCDKMFSLSKLSQEEVTSLTLEFAGELNLSLHINANDFQMQHHKIGDVIKTVVRCMFVTLKKSQDGNFQEFFRGNFKTIETTTRDDKSRWRLFKRN
;
A
#
# COMPACT_ATOMS: atom_id res chain seq x y z
N MET A 1 63.71 24.33 39.69
CA MET A 1 63.23 23.19 38.88
C MET A 1 61.72 23.37 38.75
N GLN A 2 61.16 24.20 37.86
CA GLN A 2 61.20 24.27 36.40
C GLN A 2 60.81 22.97 35.68
N GLN A 3 59.77 23.10 34.84
CA GLN A 3 59.27 22.20 33.78
C GLN A 3 58.43 20.99 34.26
N GLN A 4 57.29 20.62 33.65
CA GLN A 4 56.79 20.90 32.30
C GLN A 4 55.26 20.70 32.27
N GLN A 5 54.54 21.63 31.64
CA GLN A 5 53.14 21.52 31.26
C GLN A 5 53.05 20.55 30.06
N MET A 6 52.12 19.58 30.12
CA MET A 6 51.69 18.81 28.94
C MET A 6 50.25 19.20 28.63
N GLU A 7 50.11 20.01 27.59
CA GLU A 7 48.83 20.32 26.93
C GLU A 7 48.42 19.12 26.08
N MET A 8 47.27 18.53 26.38
CA MET A 8 46.60 17.54 25.52
C MET A 8 45.63 18.29 24.61
N GLU A 9 46.07 18.58 23.38
CA GLU A 9 45.18 19.04 22.31
C GLU A 9 44.26 17.90 21.85
N GLN A 10 42.97 18.02 22.14
CA GLN A 10 41.93 17.15 21.61
C GLN A 10 41.62 17.55 20.16
N GLY A 11 42.22 16.84 19.21
CA GLY A 11 41.83 16.88 17.80
C GLY A 11 40.42 16.30 17.61
N LYS A 12 39.44 17.15 17.25
CA LYS A 12 38.11 16.71 16.83
C LYS A 12 38.19 16.14 15.41
N PRO A 13 37.67 14.92 15.15
CA PRO A 13 37.54 14.43 13.78
C PRO A 13 36.42 15.21 13.06
N ASN A 14 36.81 15.91 12.00
CA ASN A 14 35.92 16.60 11.07
C ASN A 14 35.25 15.56 10.15
N TYR A 15 34.12 15.02 10.59
CA TYR A 15 33.25 14.20 9.73
C TYR A 15 32.46 15.11 8.80
N GLN A 16 33.06 15.49 7.67
CA GLN A 16 32.30 15.98 6.53
C GLN A 16 31.56 14.81 5.89
N SER A 17 30.34 14.59 6.35
CA SER A 17 29.36 13.74 5.68
C SER A 17 29.10 14.33 4.28
N LYS A 18 29.74 13.80 3.24
CA LYS A 18 29.31 14.02 1.87
C LYS A 18 27.98 13.30 1.70
N GLU A 19 26.89 14.05 1.81
CA GLU A 19 25.56 13.61 1.40
C GLU A 19 25.58 13.38 -0.12
N ILE A 20 25.85 12.15 -0.53
CA ILE A 20 25.67 11.69 -1.91
C ILE A 20 24.16 11.48 -2.07
N TYR A 21 23.44 12.54 -2.42
CA TYR A 21 22.10 12.39 -3.00
C TYR A 21 22.27 11.73 -4.36
N SER A 22 22.26 10.40 -4.36
CA SER A 22 22.04 9.60 -5.56
C SER A 22 20.72 10.05 -6.16
N GLN A 23 20.78 10.90 -7.19
CA GLN A 23 19.62 11.21 -8.02
C GLN A 23 19.17 9.90 -8.68
N ALA A 24 18.16 9.28 -8.11
CA ALA A 24 17.50 8.13 -8.71
C ALA A 24 17.00 8.56 -10.11
N PRO A 25 17.24 7.76 -11.15
CA PRO A 25 16.83 8.11 -12.50
C PRO A 25 15.32 8.32 -12.53
N SER A 26 14.87 9.49 -12.98
CA SER A 26 13.46 9.84 -13.13
C SER A 26 12.82 8.97 -14.22
N GLN A 27 12.45 7.74 -13.87
CA GLN A 27 11.59 6.91 -14.71
C GLN A 27 10.22 7.57 -14.73
N GLN A 28 9.87 8.23 -15.85
CA GLN A 28 8.50 8.60 -16.17
C GLN A 28 7.70 7.31 -16.29
N LEU A 29 7.05 6.92 -15.20
CA LEU A 29 6.11 5.81 -15.21
C LEU A 29 4.83 6.29 -15.88
N ASP A 30 4.38 5.54 -16.88
CA ASP A 30 3.16 5.80 -17.64
C ASP A 30 1.93 5.76 -16.68
N GLY A 31 0.87 6.51 -16.96
CA GLY A 31 -0.32 6.59 -16.10
C GLY A 31 -0.94 5.23 -15.78
N THR A 32 -0.70 4.25 -16.66
CA THR A 32 -1.03 2.83 -16.51
C THR A 32 -0.32 2.17 -15.32
N GLN A 33 0.96 2.48 -15.08
CA GLN A 33 1.76 1.93 -13.97
C GLN A 33 1.36 2.54 -12.61
N LEU A 34 0.88 3.79 -12.63
CA LEU A 34 0.29 4.46 -11.46
C LEU A 34 -0.96 3.73 -10.95
N HIS A 35 -1.77 3.21 -11.88
CA HIS A 35 -2.99 2.47 -11.55
C HIS A 35 -2.65 1.16 -10.83
N TYR A 36 -1.65 0.41 -11.31
CA TYR A 36 -1.19 -0.85 -10.71
C TYR A 36 -0.66 -0.68 -9.28
N LEU A 37 0.02 0.43 -9.00
CA LEU A 37 0.59 0.69 -7.68
C LEU A 37 -0.51 0.97 -6.63
N LEU A 38 -1.59 1.64 -7.01
CA LEU A 38 -2.72 1.97 -6.13
C LEU A 38 -3.82 0.90 -6.08
N ASP A 39 -3.78 -0.09 -6.96
CA ASP A 39 -4.87 -1.07 -7.04
C ASP A 39 -4.71 -2.13 -5.93
N SER A 40 -5.63 -2.10 -4.98
CA SER A 40 -5.82 -3.21 -4.04
C SER A 40 -6.55 -4.40 -4.68
N GLY A 41 -6.97 -4.28 -5.95
CA GLY A 41 -7.73 -5.27 -6.71
C GLY A 41 -7.11 -6.67 -6.72
N ASP A 42 -5.80 -6.79 -6.89
CA ASP A 42 -5.13 -8.10 -6.92
C ASP A 42 -5.21 -8.80 -5.55
N MET A 43 -4.94 -8.06 -4.47
CA MET A 43 -5.02 -8.61 -3.10
C MET A 43 -6.46 -8.96 -2.71
N LEU A 44 -7.43 -8.11 -3.08
CA LEU A 44 -8.85 -8.37 -2.87
C LEU A 44 -9.31 -9.61 -3.64
N SER A 45 -8.84 -9.79 -4.88
CA SER A 45 -9.15 -10.95 -5.71
C SER A 45 -8.55 -12.23 -5.13
N GLU A 46 -7.36 -12.15 -4.53
CA GLU A 46 -6.74 -13.28 -3.83
C GLU A 46 -7.53 -13.68 -2.59
N VAL A 47 -7.98 -12.71 -1.78
CA VAL A 47 -8.86 -12.98 -0.63
C VAL A 47 -10.17 -13.60 -1.09
N GLU A 48 -10.81 -13.05 -2.11
CA GLU A 48 -12.06 -13.61 -2.64
C GLU A 48 -11.86 -15.04 -3.14
N SER A 49 -10.78 -15.29 -3.89
CA SER A 49 -10.43 -16.63 -4.38
C SER A 49 -10.21 -17.61 -3.23
N TYR A 50 -9.50 -17.18 -2.17
CA TYR A 50 -9.30 -17.96 -0.96
C TYR A 50 -10.62 -18.34 -0.29
N LEU A 51 -11.55 -17.38 -0.14
CA LEU A 51 -12.87 -17.65 0.46
C LEU A 51 -13.71 -18.62 -0.39
N ARG A 52 -13.58 -18.54 -1.72
CA ARG A 52 -14.22 -19.44 -2.69
C ARG A 52 -13.55 -20.82 -2.79
N GLY A 53 -12.39 -21.03 -2.17
CA GLY A 53 -11.62 -22.27 -2.30
C GLY A 53 -11.00 -22.47 -3.68
N VAL A 54 -10.72 -21.37 -4.41
CA VAL A 54 -10.16 -21.39 -5.77
C VAL A 54 -8.83 -20.64 -5.85
N ARG A 55 -8.07 -20.89 -6.92
CA ARG A 55 -6.85 -20.14 -7.25
C ARG A 55 -6.70 -19.97 -8.75
N TYR A 56 -6.39 -18.76 -9.18
CA TYR A 56 -6.06 -18.49 -10.57
C TYR A 56 -4.65 -18.99 -10.91
N ASN A 57 -4.52 -19.77 -11.99
CA ASN A 57 -3.25 -20.20 -12.54
C ASN A 57 -2.91 -19.35 -13.77
N PRO A 58 -2.01 -18.36 -13.66
CA PRO A 58 -1.70 -17.46 -14.76
C PRO A 58 -0.98 -18.14 -15.92
N MET A 59 -0.30 -19.27 -15.70
CA MET A 59 0.38 -19.99 -16.78
C MET A 59 -0.58 -20.77 -17.68
N LYS A 60 -1.73 -21.18 -17.12
CA LYS A 60 -2.77 -21.90 -17.87
C LYS A 60 -3.96 -21.00 -18.25
N GLY A 61 -4.09 -19.83 -17.63
CA GLY A 61 -5.25 -18.95 -17.82
C GLY A 61 -6.54 -19.53 -17.22
N GLU A 62 -6.43 -20.42 -16.23
CA GLU A 62 -7.54 -21.20 -15.69
C GLU A 62 -7.72 -20.98 -14.18
N VAL A 63 -8.97 -21.07 -13.70
CA VAL A 63 -9.30 -21.09 -12.27
C VAL A 63 -9.26 -22.54 -11.79
N MET A 64 -8.41 -22.82 -10.81
CA MET A 64 -8.25 -24.14 -10.20
C MET A 64 -9.03 -24.22 -8.89
N GLN A 65 -9.81 -25.28 -8.69
CA GLN A 65 -10.42 -25.58 -7.39
C GLN A 65 -9.37 -26.17 -6.46
N LEU A 66 -9.17 -25.57 -5.29
CA LEU A 66 -8.24 -26.05 -4.26
C LEU A 66 -8.94 -26.77 -3.10
N GLY A 67 -10.22 -26.48 -2.87
CA GLY A 67 -11.02 -27.10 -1.84
C GLY A 67 -12.44 -26.55 -1.82
N ASP A 68 -13.23 -26.97 -0.85
CA ASP A 68 -14.59 -26.45 -0.67
C ASP A 68 -14.56 -24.96 -0.27
N PRO A 69 -15.56 -24.16 -0.68
CA PRO A 69 -15.71 -22.78 -0.23
C PRO A 69 -15.77 -22.70 1.31
N LEU A 70 -15.14 -21.67 1.89
CA LEU A 70 -15.16 -21.46 3.33
C LEU A 70 -16.50 -20.96 3.85
N MET A 71 -17.29 -20.33 2.97
CA MET A 71 -18.62 -19.82 3.23
C MET A 71 -19.38 -19.68 1.90
N ASN A 72 -20.69 -19.50 1.98
CA ASN A 72 -21.53 -19.25 0.81
C ASN A 72 -21.34 -17.83 0.21
N GLU A 73 -21.92 -17.59 -0.96
CA GLU A 73 -21.85 -16.30 -1.65
C GLU A 73 -22.32 -15.11 -0.79
N LYS A 74 -23.33 -15.33 0.07
CA LYS A 74 -23.84 -14.27 0.97
C LYS A 74 -22.74 -13.82 1.94
N GLY A 75 -22.03 -14.78 2.54
CA GLY A 75 -20.89 -14.51 3.42
C GLY A 75 -19.74 -13.85 2.69
N ILE A 76 -19.34 -14.39 1.53
CA ILE A 76 -18.24 -13.85 0.71
C ILE A 76 -18.53 -12.39 0.35
N ASN A 77 -19.72 -12.11 -0.18
CA ASN A 77 -20.10 -10.76 -0.58
C ASN A 77 -20.12 -9.77 0.60
N LYS A 78 -20.55 -10.21 1.80
CA LYS A 78 -20.51 -9.36 3.00
C LYS A 78 -19.06 -9.04 3.37
N VAL A 79 -18.21 -10.06 3.51
CA VAL A 79 -16.79 -9.90 3.89
C VAL A 79 -16.05 -9.03 2.88
N MET A 80 -16.22 -9.30 1.58
CA MET A 80 -15.57 -8.52 0.53
C MET A 80 -16.07 -7.08 0.48
N ARG A 81 -17.36 -6.83 0.70
CA ARG A 81 -17.90 -5.48 0.78
C ARG A 81 -17.28 -4.70 1.93
N ASP A 82 -17.24 -5.29 3.12
CA ASP A 82 -16.67 -4.62 4.30
C ASP A 82 -15.17 -4.37 4.10
N LEU A 83 -14.42 -5.36 3.62
CA LEU A 83 -12.99 -5.24 3.33
C LEU A 83 -12.70 -4.14 2.30
N ARG A 84 -13.51 -4.04 1.22
CA ARG A 84 -13.34 -3.03 0.17
C ARG A 84 -13.48 -1.60 0.71
N LEU A 85 -14.35 -1.36 1.69
CA LEU A 85 -14.50 -0.04 2.30
C LEU A 85 -13.19 0.45 2.95
N HIS A 86 -12.42 -0.46 3.53
CA HIS A 86 -11.14 -0.15 4.17
C HIS A 86 -9.93 -0.23 3.23
N CYS A 87 -10.07 -0.90 2.08
CA CYS A 87 -9.02 -1.02 1.08
C CYS A 87 -9.18 -0.03 -0.09
N ASP A 88 -10.13 0.90 0.01
CA ASP A 88 -10.39 1.89 -1.04
C ASP A 88 -9.22 2.87 -1.23
N LYS A 89 -9.12 3.43 -2.44
CA LYS A 89 -8.08 4.38 -2.88
C LYS A 89 -7.98 5.59 -1.95
N MET A 90 -9.07 6.00 -1.30
CA MET A 90 -9.08 7.08 -0.31
C MET A 90 -8.15 6.80 0.89
N PHE A 91 -8.16 5.57 1.41
CA PHE A 91 -7.25 5.19 2.49
C PHE A 91 -5.81 5.08 2.00
N SER A 92 -5.62 4.58 0.77
CA SER A 92 -4.29 4.44 0.15
C SER A 92 -3.60 5.79 -0.11
N LEU A 93 -4.36 6.87 -0.30
CA LEU A 93 -3.84 8.23 -0.52
C LEU A 93 -3.70 9.05 0.78
N SER A 94 -4.16 8.52 1.91
CA SER A 94 -4.09 9.18 3.22
C SER A 94 -2.74 8.92 3.89
N LYS A 95 -2.21 9.91 4.63
CA LYS A 95 -1.04 9.69 5.49
C LYS A 95 -1.51 9.19 6.85
N LEU A 96 -1.57 7.88 7.01
CA LEU A 96 -1.91 7.27 8.29
C LEU A 96 -0.64 7.07 9.13
N SER A 97 -0.71 7.42 10.41
CA SER A 97 0.27 7.05 11.43
C SER A 97 0.25 5.55 11.73
N GLN A 98 1.29 5.06 12.39
CA GLN A 98 1.35 3.67 12.83
C GLN A 98 0.17 3.32 13.76
N GLU A 99 -0.15 4.25 14.66
CA GLU A 99 -1.22 4.15 15.63
C GLU A 99 -2.58 4.05 14.92
N GLU A 100 -2.84 4.89 13.91
CA GLU A 100 -4.06 4.86 13.12
C GLU A 100 -4.20 3.55 12.34
N VAL A 101 -3.14 3.09 11.67
CA VAL A 101 -3.15 1.80 10.95
C VAL A 101 -3.49 0.66 11.91
N THR A 102 -2.87 0.66 13.10
CA THR A 102 -3.08 -0.38 14.10
C THR A 102 -4.51 -0.33 14.64
N SER A 103 -5.00 0.87 14.98
CA SER A 103 -6.36 1.07 15.50
C SER A 103 -7.42 0.59 14.51
N LEU A 104 -7.34 1.05 13.25
CA LEU A 104 -8.30 0.66 12.20
C LEU A 104 -8.27 -0.86 11.94
N THR A 105 -7.08 -1.46 11.95
CA THR A 105 -6.93 -2.91 11.75
C THR A 105 -7.59 -3.71 12.88
N LEU A 106 -7.41 -3.27 14.14
CA LEU A 106 -7.99 -3.93 15.31
C LEU A 106 -9.52 -3.75 15.38
N GLU A 107 -10.01 -2.55 15.07
CA GLU A 107 -11.44 -2.26 15.00
C GLU A 107 -12.13 -3.17 13.98
N PHE A 108 -11.62 -3.19 12.74
CA PHE A 108 -12.13 -4.08 11.70
C PHE A 108 -12.01 -5.56 12.07
N ALA A 109 -10.92 -5.99 12.69
CA ALA A 109 -10.77 -7.37 13.16
C ALA A 109 -11.86 -7.74 14.18
N GLY A 110 -12.19 -6.84 15.10
CA GLY A 110 -13.25 -7.01 16.09
C GLY A 110 -14.63 -7.11 15.44
N GLU A 111 -14.94 -6.19 14.53
CA GLU A 111 -16.22 -6.17 13.79
C GLU A 111 -16.39 -7.41 12.92
N LEU A 112 -15.35 -7.80 12.17
CA LEU A 112 -15.35 -8.98 11.35
C LEU A 112 -15.55 -10.24 12.20
N ASN A 113 -14.82 -10.35 13.32
CA ASN A 113 -14.95 -11.47 14.24
C ASN A 113 -16.38 -11.61 14.77
N LEU A 114 -16.98 -10.50 15.20
CA LEU A 114 -18.36 -10.49 15.71
C LEU A 114 -19.36 -10.87 14.60
N SER A 115 -19.23 -10.25 13.43
CA SER A 115 -20.08 -10.51 12.26
C SER A 115 -20.05 -11.99 11.84
N LEU A 116 -18.86 -12.57 11.76
CA LEU A 116 -18.66 -13.96 11.36
C LEU A 116 -19.21 -14.96 12.38
N HIS A 117 -19.08 -14.67 13.69
CA HIS A 117 -19.64 -15.54 14.73
C HIS A 117 -21.17 -15.47 14.78
N ILE A 118 -21.76 -14.27 14.70
CA ILE A 118 -23.21 -14.09 14.74
C ILE A 118 -23.88 -14.75 13.53
N ASN A 119 -23.26 -14.64 12.35
CA ASN A 119 -23.84 -15.08 11.09
C ASN A 119 -23.26 -16.41 10.57
N ALA A 120 -22.55 -17.19 11.41
CA ALA A 120 -21.85 -18.40 10.97
C ALA A 120 -22.78 -19.40 10.25
N ASN A 121 -23.97 -19.63 10.82
CA ASN A 121 -24.99 -20.52 10.24
C ASN A 121 -25.54 -19.97 8.91
N ASP A 122 -25.84 -18.67 8.88
CA ASP A 122 -26.32 -17.95 7.69
C ASP A 122 -25.32 -17.99 6.53
N PHE A 123 -24.03 -17.94 6.85
CA PHE A 123 -22.94 -18.01 5.89
C PHE A 123 -22.51 -19.44 5.57
N GLN A 124 -23.14 -20.45 6.18
CA GLN A 124 -22.79 -21.87 6.03
C GLN A 124 -21.30 -22.14 6.31
N MET A 125 -20.73 -21.43 7.27
CA MET A 125 -19.32 -21.47 7.59
C MET A 125 -19.06 -22.38 8.79
N GLN A 126 -17.99 -23.15 8.73
CA GLN A 126 -17.55 -23.99 9.85
C GLN A 126 -16.85 -23.14 10.91
N HIS A 127 -17.29 -23.22 12.18
CA HIS A 127 -16.76 -22.39 13.27
C HIS A 127 -15.24 -22.43 13.42
N HIS A 128 -14.62 -23.60 13.23
CA HIS A 128 -13.17 -23.75 13.36
C HIS A 128 -12.38 -23.05 12.23
N LYS A 129 -13.03 -22.65 11.13
CA LYS A 129 -12.42 -21.90 10.02
C LYS A 129 -12.47 -20.38 10.20
N ILE A 130 -13.25 -19.89 11.17
CA ILE A 130 -13.45 -18.44 11.39
C ILE A 130 -12.12 -17.73 11.64
N GLY A 131 -11.25 -18.32 12.47
CA GLY A 131 -9.93 -17.73 12.77
C GLY A 131 -9.05 -17.55 11.54
N ASP A 132 -9.08 -18.53 10.61
CA ASP A 132 -8.30 -18.48 9.38
C ASP A 132 -8.82 -17.40 8.42
N VAL A 133 -10.14 -17.26 8.32
CA VAL A 133 -10.79 -16.19 7.55
C VAL A 133 -10.38 -14.82 8.11
N ILE A 134 -10.54 -14.60 9.41
CA ILE A 134 -10.19 -13.32 10.06
C ILE A 134 -8.73 -12.99 9.79
N LYS A 135 -7.81 -13.94 10.05
CA LYS A 135 -6.37 -13.73 9.86
C LYS A 135 -6.03 -13.31 8.43
N THR A 136 -6.67 -13.92 7.44
CA THR A 136 -6.41 -13.65 6.02
C THR A 136 -6.95 -12.29 5.61
N VAL A 137 -8.20 -12.00 5.95
CA VAL A 137 -8.88 -10.75 5.60
C VAL A 137 -8.22 -9.55 6.30
N VAL A 138 -7.93 -9.68 7.60
CA VAL A 138 -7.27 -8.64 8.39
C VAL A 138 -5.85 -8.39 7.89
N ARG A 139 -5.10 -9.43 7.50
CA ARG A 139 -3.77 -9.27 6.89
C ARG A 139 -3.84 -8.46 5.59
N CYS A 140 -4.83 -8.72 4.73
CA CYS A 140 -5.03 -7.97 3.49
C CYS A 140 -5.28 -6.47 3.78
N MET A 141 -6.17 -6.18 4.74
CA MET A 141 -6.42 -4.79 5.16
C MET A 141 -5.16 -4.15 5.72
N PHE A 142 -4.47 -4.82 6.64
CA PHE A 142 -3.24 -4.31 7.26
C PHE A 142 -2.17 -3.97 6.22
N VAL A 143 -1.92 -4.85 5.25
CA VAL A 143 -0.95 -4.59 4.18
C VAL A 143 -1.39 -3.40 3.34
N THR A 144 -2.68 -3.26 3.05
CA THR A 144 -3.21 -2.12 2.29
C THR A 144 -3.04 -0.81 3.04
N LEU A 145 -3.36 -0.76 4.33
CA LEU A 145 -3.16 0.42 5.16
C LEU A 145 -1.68 0.72 5.41
N LYS A 146 -0.82 -0.30 5.51
CA LYS A 146 0.63 -0.11 5.61
C LYS A 146 1.23 0.59 4.39
N LYS A 147 0.71 0.32 3.19
CA LYS A 147 1.12 1.04 1.98
C LYS A 147 0.82 2.54 2.05
N SER A 148 -0.22 2.95 2.77
CA SER A 148 -0.56 4.37 2.92
C SER A 148 0.32 5.10 3.95
N GLN A 149 0.79 4.38 4.96
CA GLN A 149 1.76 4.88 5.95
C GLN A 149 3.10 5.27 5.31
N ASP A 150 3.62 4.47 4.39
CA ASP A 150 4.97 4.65 3.85
C ASP A 150 5.13 5.91 3.00
N GLY A 151 4.05 6.66 2.70
CA GLY A 151 4.11 8.01 2.10
C GLY A 151 4.72 8.09 0.69
N ASN A 152 5.37 7.03 0.21
CA ASN A 152 6.03 6.90 -1.08
C ASN A 152 5.07 7.22 -2.22
N PHE A 153 3.77 6.91 -2.05
CA PHE A 153 2.74 7.29 -2.99
C PHE A 153 2.58 8.81 -3.10
N GLN A 154 2.42 9.54 -2.00
CA GLN A 154 2.23 10.99 -2.07
C GLN A 154 3.46 11.73 -2.58
N GLU A 155 4.68 11.32 -2.20
CA GLU A 155 5.90 11.92 -2.72
C GLU A 155 6.06 11.67 -4.22
N PHE A 156 5.75 10.45 -4.66
CA PHE A 156 5.72 10.09 -6.07
C PHE A 156 4.66 10.87 -6.87
N PHE A 157 3.45 11.04 -6.33
CA PHE A 157 2.41 11.88 -6.93
C PHE A 157 2.85 13.35 -7.02
N ARG A 158 3.40 13.93 -5.95
CA ARG A 158 3.91 15.32 -5.96
C ARG A 158 5.06 15.52 -6.94
N GLY A 159 5.93 14.51 -7.11
CA GLY A 159 7.01 14.52 -8.09
C GLY A 159 6.50 14.60 -9.53
N ASN A 160 5.51 13.78 -9.89
CA ASN A 160 4.96 13.75 -11.25
C ASN A 160 4.18 15.02 -11.64
N PHE A 161 3.43 15.64 -10.71
CA PHE A 161 2.71 16.89 -11.01
C PHE A 161 3.65 18.08 -11.27
N LYS A 162 4.76 18.21 -10.53
CA LYS A 162 5.76 19.26 -10.80
C LYS A 162 6.39 19.15 -12.19
N THR A 163 6.61 17.93 -12.68
CA THR A 163 7.21 17.72 -14.01
C THR A 163 6.26 18.08 -15.15
N ILE A 164 4.95 17.85 -14.99
CA ILE A 164 3.93 18.21 -15.99
C ILE A 164 3.79 19.73 -16.12
N GLU A 165 3.79 20.47 -15.01
CA GLU A 165 3.73 21.95 -15.03
C GLU A 165 4.97 22.57 -15.68
N THR A 166 6.15 21.97 -15.48
CA THR A 166 7.39 22.48 -16.07
C THR A 166 7.41 22.25 -17.58
N THR A 167 6.93 21.09 -18.04
CA THR A 167 6.89 20.73 -19.47
C THR A 167 5.88 21.60 -20.26
N THR A 168 4.72 21.91 -19.67
CA THR A 168 3.72 22.80 -20.32
C THR A 168 4.15 24.26 -20.37
N ARG A 169 5.05 24.70 -19.48
CA ARG A 169 5.59 26.07 -19.48
C ARG A 169 6.66 26.26 -20.57
N ASP A 170 7.46 25.24 -20.85
CA ASP A 170 8.46 25.28 -21.92
C ASP A 170 7.82 25.23 -23.32
N ASP A 171 6.73 24.48 -23.48
CA ASP A 171 6.07 24.36 -24.79
C ASP A 171 5.42 25.69 -25.21
N LYS A 172 4.80 26.44 -24.28
CA LYS A 172 4.25 27.79 -24.56
C LYS A 172 5.31 28.83 -24.93
N SER A 173 6.57 28.60 -24.57
CA SER A 173 7.70 29.48 -24.91
C SER A 173 8.19 29.21 -26.34
N ARG A 174 8.09 27.95 -26.80
CA ARG A 174 8.51 27.51 -28.13
C ARG A 174 7.60 28.03 -29.25
N TRP A 175 6.29 28.16 -29.00
CA TRP A 175 5.32 28.71 -29.97
C TRP A 175 5.41 30.23 -30.18
N ARG A 176 6.11 30.98 -29.32
CA ARG A 176 6.30 32.44 -29.50
C ARG A 176 7.39 32.78 -30.51
N LEU A 177 8.26 31.83 -30.87
CA LEU A 177 9.36 32.05 -31.83
C LEU A 177 8.92 31.92 -33.30
N PHE A 178 7.74 31.37 -33.58
CA PHE A 178 7.26 31.13 -34.94
C PHE A 178 6.21 32.13 -35.46
N LYS A 179 5.91 33.21 -34.70
CA LYS A 179 4.97 34.28 -35.12
C LYS A 179 5.63 35.59 -35.54
N ARG A 180 6.87 35.55 -36.01
CA ARG A 180 7.53 36.68 -36.69
C ARG A 180 7.94 36.24 -38.09
N ASN A 181 7.05 36.44 -39.05
CA ASN A 181 7.32 36.76 -40.45
C ASN A 181 6.05 37.34 -41.05
#